data_AF-A0A2A3AEX8-F1
#
_entry.id   AF-A0A2A3AEX8-F1
#
_cell.length_a   1.000
_cell.length_b   1.000
_cell.length_c   1.000
_cell.angle_alpha   90.00
_cell.angle_beta   90.00
_cell.angle_gamma   90.00
#
_symmetry.space_group_name_H-M   'P 1'
#
loop_
_entity.id
_entity.type
_entity.pdbx_description
1 polymer ?
#
loop_
_entity_poly.entity_id
_entity_poly.type
_entity_poly.pdbx_seq_one_letter_code
_entity_poly.pdbx_strand_id
1 'polypeptide(L)'
;MSEPIQAPQISTDVKYETIARFPDYAEAQAVVDQLSDKEFDVSTIKIVGEGLRSEEFVTGRMTKGRAALAGLGSGAWFGLFIGILFGLFAPGFGLLSIMLWSVVIGAIWGAIFGFVAHLATGGKRDFKSLKTMAAETYLVQVQASRADEAMSVLGR
;
A
#
# COMPACT_ATOMS: atom_id res chain seq x y z
N MET A 1 2.14 -4.50 32.28
CA MET A 1 2.54 -5.67 31.49
C MET A 1 1.34 -6.05 30.64
N SER A 2 1.22 -5.49 29.44
CA SER A 2 0.12 -5.79 28.51
C SER A 2 0.39 -7.16 27.88
N GLU A 3 -0.52 -8.12 28.06
CA GLU A 3 -0.43 -9.40 27.35
C GLU A 3 -0.42 -9.14 25.84
N PRO A 4 0.50 -9.76 25.07
CA PRO A 4 0.45 -9.70 23.62
C PRO A 4 -0.85 -10.36 23.16
N ILE A 5 -1.67 -9.62 22.39
CA ILE A 5 -2.85 -10.18 21.72
C ILE A 5 -2.35 -11.30 20.80
N GLN A 6 -2.52 -12.53 21.26
CA GLN A 6 -2.12 -13.72 20.53
C GLN A 6 -3.10 -13.85 19.37
N ALA A 7 -2.59 -13.69 18.14
CA ALA A 7 -3.41 -13.93 16.95
C ALA A 7 -4.02 -15.35 17.07
N PRO A 8 -5.34 -15.51 16.90
CA PRO A 8 -5.99 -16.81 17.02
C PRO A 8 -5.24 -17.81 16.15
N GLN A 9 -4.69 -18.84 16.79
CA GLN A 9 -4.12 -19.98 16.08
C GLN A 9 -5.25 -20.52 15.20
N ILE A 10 -5.09 -20.50 13.88
CA ILE A 10 -6.09 -21.03 12.95
C ILE A 10 -6.07 -22.56 13.12
N SER A 11 -6.75 -23.05 14.17
CA SER A 11 -6.96 -24.46 14.42
C SER A 11 -7.81 -24.99 13.30
N THR A 12 -7.21 -25.74 12.37
CA THR A 12 -7.85 -26.34 11.19
C THR A 12 -8.97 -27.34 11.52
N ASP A 13 -9.24 -27.59 12.80
CA ASP A 13 -10.26 -28.54 13.28
C ASP A 13 -11.58 -27.86 13.68
N VAL A 14 -11.58 -26.54 13.91
CA VAL A 14 -12.81 -25.82 14.29
C VAL A 14 -13.60 -25.49 13.03
N LYS A 15 -14.74 -26.18 12.86
CA LYS A 15 -15.68 -25.95 11.76
C LYS A 15 -16.48 -24.67 12.01
N TYR A 16 -16.63 -23.86 10.98
CA TYR A 16 -17.43 -22.64 10.98
C TYR A 16 -18.54 -22.74 9.95
N GLU A 17 -19.70 -22.18 10.28
CA GLU A 17 -20.88 -22.12 9.42
C GLU A 17 -21.28 -20.67 9.16
N THR A 18 -21.67 -20.38 7.93
CA THR A 18 -22.10 -19.04 7.52
C THR A 18 -23.56 -18.83 7.90
N ILE A 19 -23.80 -17.89 8.82
CA ILE A 19 -25.15 -17.53 9.29
C ILE A 19 -25.75 -16.37 8.50
N ALA A 20 -24.93 -15.53 7.87
CA ALA A 20 -25.37 -14.39 7.08
C ALA A 20 -24.33 -13.94 6.05
N ARG A 21 -24.78 -13.29 4.98
CA ARG A 21 -23.95 -12.74 3.90
C ARG A 21 -24.39 -11.31 3.59
N PHE A 22 -23.42 -10.41 3.44
CA PHE A 22 -23.67 -8.98 3.20
C PHE A 22 -22.73 -8.42 2.14
N PRO A 23 -23.17 -7.47 1.30
CA PRO A 23 -22.29 -6.78 0.35
C PRO A 23 -21.33 -5.81 1.05
N ASP A 24 -21.68 -5.31 2.24
CA ASP A 24 -20.92 -4.30 2.96
C ASP A 24 -20.41 -4.82 4.33
N TYR A 25 -19.24 -4.34 4.73
CA TYR A 25 -18.63 -4.73 6.00
C TYR A 25 -19.40 -4.20 7.21
N ALA A 26 -19.98 -2.99 7.13
CA ALA A 26 -20.74 -2.39 8.22
C ALA A 26 -22.01 -3.19 8.52
N GLU A 27 -22.66 -3.76 7.50
CA GLU A 27 -23.81 -4.65 7.68
C GLU A 27 -23.40 -5.96 8.37
N ALA A 28 -22.26 -6.54 7.97
CA ALA A 28 -21.71 -7.72 8.65
C ALA A 28 -21.36 -7.41 10.12
N GLN A 29 -20.77 -6.24 10.39
CA GLN A 29 -20.46 -5.80 11.75
C GLN A 29 -21.72 -5.58 12.58
N ALA A 30 -22.78 -4.99 12.01
CA ALA A 30 -24.04 -4.78 12.71
C ALA A 30 -24.71 -6.08 13.18
N VAL A 31 -24.48 -7.22 12.50
CA VAL A 31 -24.92 -8.54 12.98
C VAL A 31 -24.08 -9.02 14.15
N VAL A 32 -22.77 -8.82 14.11
CA VAL A 32 -21.88 -9.15 15.23
C VAL A 32 -22.24 -8.31 16.46
N ASP A 33 -22.50 -7.02 16.27
CA ASP A 33 -22.92 -6.11 17.33
C ASP A 33 -24.26 -6.58 17.95
N GLN A 34 -25.25 -6.95 17.13
CA GLN A 34 -26.52 -7.51 17.62
C GLN A 34 -26.36 -8.81 18.42
N LEU A 35 -25.43 -9.68 18.02
CA LEU A 35 -25.11 -10.90 18.77
C LEU A 35 -24.43 -10.55 20.10
N SER A 36 -23.47 -9.61 20.07
CA SER A 36 -22.78 -9.12 21.26
C SER A 36 -23.74 -8.49 22.27
N ASP A 37 -24.69 -7.68 21.81
CA ASP A 37 -25.70 -7.02 22.65
C ASP A 37 -26.63 -8.03 23.35
N LYS A 38 -26.77 -9.21 22.77
CA LYS A 38 -27.55 -10.33 23.33
C LYS A 38 -26.68 -11.31 24.12
N GLU A 39 -25.48 -10.88 24.53
CA GLU A 39 -24.52 -11.63 25.34
C GLU A 39 -24.02 -12.92 24.68
N PHE A 40 -24.13 -13.04 23.35
CA PHE A 40 -23.56 -14.16 22.62
C PHE A 40 -22.03 -14.05 22.58
N ASP A 41 -21.33 -15.18 22.69
CA ASP A 41 -19.88 -15.23 22.70
C ASP A 41 -19.26 -14.89 21.33
N VAL A 42 -18.88 -13.63 21.16
CA VAL A 42 -18.27 -13.09 19.93
C VAL A 42 -16.91 -13.72 19.60
N SER A 43 -16.24 -14.37 20.55
CA SER A 43 -14.96 -15.07 20.28
C SER A 43 -15.13 -16.26 19.33
N THR A 44 -16.37 -16.73 19.16
CA THR A 44 -16.75 -17.80 18.24
C THR A 44 -17.15 -17.30 16.85
N ILE A 45 -17.15 -15.99 16.62
CA ILE A 45 -17.57 -15.34 15.37
C ILE A 45 -16.36 -14.89 14.57
N LYS A 46 -16.44 -14.99 13.24
CA LYS A 46 -15.49 -14.35 12.32
C LYS A 46 -16.22 -13.76 11.11
N ILE A 47 -15.68 -12.66 10.58
CA ILE A 47 -16.12 -12.08 9.31
C ILE A 47 -15.12 -12.52 8.23
N VAL A 48 -15.61 -13.12 7.15
CA VAL A 48 -14.80 -13.60 6.03
C VAL A 48 -15.19 -12.83 4.77
N GLY A 49 -14.23 -12.11 4.18
CA GLY A 49 -14.40 -11.52 2.85
C GLY A 49 -14.27 -12.60 1.77
N GLU A 50 -15.33 -12.84 1.02
CA GLU A 50 -15.38 -13.71 -0.15
C GLU A 50 -15.29 -12.88 -1.44
N GLY A 51 -14.74 -13.48 -2.51
CA GLY A 51 -14.63 -12.80 -3.81
C GLY A 51 -13.68 -11.60 -3.77
N LEU A 52 -12.53 -11.73 -3.11
CA LEU A 52 -11.52 -10.67 -3.08
C LEU A 52 -11.13 -10.29 -4.50
N ARG A 53 -11.48 -9.05 -4.89
CA ARG A 53 -11.11 -8.48 -6.18
C ARG A 53 -9.96 -7.52 -5.97
N SER A 54 -8.83 -7.84 -6.59
CA SER A 54 -7.69 -6.93 -6.66
C SER A 54 -7.80 -6.12 -7.94
N GLU A 55 -8.22 -4.86 -7.83
CA GLU A 55 -8.21 -3.92 -8.95
C GLU A 55 -6.87 -3.17 -8.98
N GLU A 56 -6.13 -3.27 -10.09
CA GLU A 56 -4.87 -2.53 -10.28
C GLU A 56 -5.10 -1.37 -11.26
N PHE A 57 -5.17 -0.15 -10.72
CA PHE A 57 -5.28 1.06 -11.54
C PHE A 57 -3.95 1.35 -12.25
N VAL A 58 -3.91 1.10 -13.55
CA VAL A 58 -2.77 1.43 -14.42
C VAL A 58 -2.72 2.94 -14.65
N THR A 59 -1.94 3.65 -13.83
CA THR A 59 -1.81 5.13 -13.86
C THR A 59 -0.88 5.67 -14.95
N GLY A 60 -0.35 4.81 -15.82
CA GLY A 60 0.43 5.18 -17.00
C GLY A 60 1.81 4.54 -17.07
N ARG A 61 2.40 4.50 -18.28
CA ARG A 61 3.70 3.89 -18.55
C ARG A 61 4.85 4.78 -18.09
N MET A 62 5.71 4.29 -17.21
CA MET A 62 6.99 4.94 -16.91
C MET A 62 7.98 4.66 -18.05
N THR A 63 8.01 5.53 -19.07
CA THR A 63 8.96 5.36 -20.17
C THR A 63 10.38 5.75 -19.76
N LYS A 64 11.38 5.15 -20.40
CA LYS A 64 12.80 5.50 -20.23
C LYS A 64 13.07 7.01 -20.36
N GLY A 65 12.31 7.70 -21.22
CA GLY A 65 12.37 9.16 -21.37
C GLY A 65 11.87 9.93 -20.15
N ARG A 66 10.80 9.46 -19.49
CA ARG A 66 10.28 10.08 -18.27
C ARG A 66 11.24 9.89 -17.08
N ALA A 67 11.91 8.75 -17.01
CA ALA A 67 12.97 8.49 -16.03
C ALA A 67 14.20 9.38 -16.26
N ALA A 68 14.63 9.55 -17.52
CA ALA A 68 15.74 10.43 -17.86
C ALA A 68 15.41 11.90 -17.55
N LEU A 69 14.18 12.36 -17.81
CA LEU A 69 13.72 13.71 -17.43
C LEU A 69 13.69 13.93 -15.92
N ALA A 70 13.21 12.94 -15.15
CA ALA A 70 13.27 13.00 -13.69
C ALA A 70 14.71 13.05 -13.17
N GLY A 71 15.60 12.24 -13.76
CA GLY A 71 17.04 12.24 -13.49
C GLY A 71 17.69 13.59 -13.79
N LEU A 72 17.35 14.21 -14.93
CA LEU A 72 17.83 15.54 -15.33
C LEU A 72 17.46 16.59 -14.27
N GLY A 73 16.20 16.61 -13.82
CA GLY A 73 15.75 17.56 -12.79
C GLY A 73 16.54 17.40 -11.48
N SER A 74 16.73 16.16 -11.02
CA SER A 74 17.51 15.88 -9.80
C SER A 74 19.00 16.23 -9.95
N GLY A 75 19.58 15.97 -11.13
CA GLY A 75 20.98 16.28 -11.43
C GLY A 75 21.25 17.76 -11.58
N ALA A 76 20.34 18.51 -12.19
CA ALA A 76 20.44 19.97 -12.30
C ALA A 76 20.43 20.63 -10.92
N TRP A 77 19.55 20.17 -10.02
CA TRP A 77 19.51 20.65 -8.63
C TRP A 77 20.81 20.34 -7.88
N PHE A 78 21.32 19.12 -8.01
CA PHE A 78 22.59 18.73 -7.39
C PHE A 78 23.77 19.51 -7.96
N GLY A 79 23.84 19.68 -9.28
CA GLY A 79 24.85 20.49 -9.96
C GLY A 79 24.80 21.96 -9.55
N LEU A 80 23.60 22.52 -9.36
CA LEU A 80 23.42 23.87 -8.81
C LEU A 80 24.00 23.97 -7.39
N PHE A 81 23.69 23.01 -6.52
CA PHE A 81 24.21 22.97 -5.15
C PHE A 81 25.74 22.92 -5.13
N ILE A 82 26.34 22.01 -5.91
CA ILE A 82 27.79 21.91 -6.04
C ILE A 82 28.40 23.19 -6.63
N GLY A 83 27.76 23.79 -7.64
CA GLY A 83 28.19 25.05 -8.22
C GLY A 83 28.19 26.23 -7.24
N ILE A 84 27.19 26.30 -6.36
CA ILE A 84 27.13 27.30 -5.28
C ILE A 84 28.29 27.09 -4.29
N LEU A 85 28.57 25.84 -3.90
CA LEU A 85 29.69 25.53 -3.01
C LEU A 85 31.03 25.93 -3.65
N PHE A 86 31.31 25.49 -4.88
CA PHE A 86 32.53 25.88 -5.58
C PHE A 86 32.63 27.39 -5.78
N GLY A 87 31.52 28.06 -6.09
CA GLY A 87 31.46 29.51 -6.19
C GLY A 87 31.84 30.25 -4.91
N LEU A 88 31.47 29.70 -3.74
CA LEU A 88 31.82 30.28 -2.44
C LEU A 88 33.30 30.06 -2.07
N PHE A 89 33.88 28.92 -2.47
CA PHE A 89 35.24 28.53 -2.11
C PHE A 89 36.31 28.82 -3.19
N ALA A 90 35.91 29.15 -4.42
CA ALA A 90 36.80 29.44 -5.55
C ALA A 90 36.50 30.81 -6.21
N PRO A 91 36.72 31.93 -5.51
CA PRO A 91 36.35 33.28 -5.98
C PRO A 91 37.14 33.79 -7.20
N GLY A 92 38.15 33.05 -7.67
CA GLY A 92 38.99 33.42 -8.81
C GLY A 92 38.40 33.10 -10.20
N PHE A 93 37.37 32.27 -10.26
CA PHE A 93 36.64 31.96 -11.48
C PHE A 93 35.26 32.63 -11.40
N GLY A 94 34.77 33.22 -12.50
CA GLY A 94 33.50 33.94 -12.49
C GLY A 94 32.36 33.08 -11.95
N LEU A 95 31.69 33.54 -10.89
CA LEU A 95 30.64 32.77 -10.20
C LEU A 95 29.56 32.25 -11.16
N LEU A 96 29.12 33.12 -12.08
CA LEU A 96 28.13 32.79 -13.11
C LEU A 96 28.58 31.67 -14.06
N SER A 97 29.86 31.63 -14.44
CA SER A 97 30.37 30.59 -15.34
C SER A 97 30.51 29.25 -14.61
N ILE A 98 30.97 29.25 -13.36
CA ILE A 98 31.04 28.03 -12.53
C ILE A 98 29.65 27.45 -12.31
N MET A 99 28.67 28.28 -11.95
CA MET A 99 27.29 27.81 -11.74
C MET A 99 26.69 27.23 -13.01
N LEU A 100 26.86 27.90 -14.16
CA LEU A 100 26.32 27.43 -15.43
C LEU A 100 26.89 26.06 -15.81
N TRP A 101 28.22 25.90 -15.76
CA TRP A 101 28.88 24.63 -16.09
C TRP A 101 28.54 23.52 -15.10
N SER A 102 28.44 23.83 -13.80
CA SER A 102 28.07 22.85 -12.77
C SER A 102 26.65 22.33 -12.96
N VAL A 103 25.70 23.20 -13.32
CA VAL A 103 24.32 22.81 -13.63
C VAL A 103 24.26 21.96 -14.89
N VAL A 104 24.96 22.35 -15.97
CA VAL A 104 24.99 21.58 -17.23
C VAL A 104 25.57 20.18 -17.00
N ILE A 105 26.71 20.09 -16.33
CA ILE A 105 27.37 18.82 -16.04
C ILE A 105 26.51 17.97 -15.09
N GLY A 106 25.93 18.57 -14.05
CA GLY A 106 25.02 17.91 -13.13
C GLY A 106 23.76 17.37 -13.81
N ALA A 107 23.17 18.14 -14.73
CA ALA A 107 22.01 17.72 -15.51
C ALA A 107 22.33 16.53 -16.43
N ILE A 108 23.49 16.54 -17.10
CA ILE A 108 23.95 15.44 -17.95
C ILE A 108 24.16 14.17 -17.13
N TRP A 109 24.92 14.25 -16.04
CA TRP A 109 25.16 13.08 -15.17
C TRP A 109 23.89 12.60 -14.48
N GLY A 110 23.01 13.48 -14.03
CA GLY A 110 21.72 13.10 -13.44
C GLY A 110 20.79 12.42 -14.43
N ALA A 111 20.77 12.85 -15.69
CA ALA A 111 20.03 12.17 -16.74
C ALA A 111 20.58 10.75 -16.99
N ILE A 112 21.91 10.59 -17.03
CA ILE A 112 22.57 9.28 -17.16
C ILE A 112 22.24 8.38 -15.96
N PHE A 113 22.41 8.86 -14.74
CA PHE A 113 22.10 8.08 -13.53
C PHE A 113 20.62 7.75 -13.41
N GLY A 114 19.71 8.67 -13.76
CA GLY A 114 18.26 8.40 -13.78
C GLY A 114 17.88 7.33 -14.79
N PHE A 115 18.51 7.35 -15.97
CA PHE A 115 18.35 6.31 -16.98
C PHE A 115 18.91 4.96 -16.52
N VAL A 116 20.13 4.93 -15.97
CA VAL A 116 20.78 3.71 -15.47
C VAL A 116 20.03 3.13 -14.26
N ALA A 117 19.57 3.96 -13.33
CA ALA A 117 18.77 3.53 -12.18
C ALA A 117 17.42 2.92 -12.63
N HIS A 118 16.79 3.46 -13.67
CA HIS A 118 15.59 2.87 -14.27
C HIS A 118 15.87 1.52 -14.94
N LEU A 119 17.04 1.36 -15.58
CA LEU A 119 17.47 0.07 -16.13
C LEU A 119 17.81 -0.95 -15.01
N ALA A 120 18.47 -0.52 -13.94
CA ALA A 120 18.88 -1.36 -12.82
C ALA A 120 17.70 -1.78 -11.92
N THR A 121 16.70 -0.91 -11.75
CA THR A 121 15.41 -1.26 -11.12
C THR A 121 14.52 -2.11 -12.03
N GLY A 122 14.99 -2.37 -13.25
CA GLY A 122 14.64 -3.55 -14.02
C GLY A 122 13.37 -3.46 -14.85
N GLY A 123 12.78 -2.27 -15.09
CA GLY A 123 11.65 -2.07 -16.03
C GLY A 123 10.46 -3.04 -15.85
N LYS A 124 10.38 -3.75 -14.72
CA LYS A 124 9.45 -4.87 -14.49
C LYS A 124 8.32 -4.52 -13.55
N ARG A 125 8.18 -3.25 -13.15
CA ARG A 125 7.05 -2.76 -12.36
C ARG A 125 6.69 -1.34 -12.79
N ASP A 126 6.19 -1.22 -14.01
CA ASP A 126 5.67 0.05 -14.56
C ASP A 126 4.26 0.39 -14.02
N PHE A 127 3.96 0.04 -12.77
CA PHE A 127 2.75 0.46 -12.08
C PHE A 127 3.09 0.89 -10.66
N LYS A 128 2.81 2.15 -10.32
CA LYS A 128 2.58 2.53 -8.94
C LYS A 128 1.24 1.91 -8.55
N SER A 129 1.26 0.67 -8.08
CA SER A 129 0.05 -0.04 -7.66
C SER A 129 -0.40 0.49 -6.30
N LEU A 130 -1.53 1.19 -6.25
CA LEU A 130 -2.32 1.24 -5.02
C LEU A 130 -3.08 -0.08 -4.96
N LYS A 131 -2.63 -1.01 -4.11
CA LYS A 131 -3.38 -2.24 -3.85
C LYS A 131 -4.51 -1.89 -2.89
N THR A 132 -5.71 -1.68 -3.41
CA THR A 132 -6.91 -1.73 -2.59
C THR A 132 -7.45 -3.15 -2.65
N MET A 133 -7.62 -3.79 -1.50
CA MET A 133 -8.24 -5.11 -1.38
C MET A 133 -9.69 -4.87 -0.96
N ALA A 134 -10.64 -5.11 -1.84
CA ALA A 134 -12.06 -5.07 -1.53
C ALA A 134 -12.65 -6.47 -1.73
N ALA A 135 -13.44 -6.94 -0.76
CA ALA A 135 -14.22 -8.15 -0.90
C ALA A 135 -15.53 -7.85 -1.65
N GLU A 136 -16.00 -8.79 -2.47
CA GLU A 136 -17.29 -8.70 -3.16
C GLU A 136 -18.45 -8.99 -2.20
N THR A 137 -18.21 -9.80 -1.18
CA THR A 137 -19.20 -10.15 -0.15
C THR A 137 -18.51 -10.46 1.17
N TYR A 138 -19.15 -10.08 2.28
CA TYR A 138 -18.72 -10.38 3.65
C TYR A 138 -19.64 -11.43 4.25
N LEU A 139 -19.06 -12.54 4.69
CA LEU A 139 -19.76 -13.64 5.35
C LEU A 139 -19.57 -13.51 6.86
N VAL A 140 -20.66 -13.55 7.63
CA VAL A 140 -20.59 -13.72 9.08
C VAL A 140 -20.64 -15.22 9.37
N GLN A 141 -19.59 -15.76 9.97
CA GLN A 141 -19.47 -17.17 10.29
C GLN A 141 -19.34 -17.38 11.80
N VAL A 142 -20.00 -18.40 12.31
CA VAL A 142 -19.95 -18.82 13.72
C VAL A 142 -19.42 -20.23 13.80
N GLN A 143 -18.77 -20.62 14.91
CA GLN A 143 -18.42 -22.02 15.13
C GLN A 143 -19.66 -22.92 15.00
N ALA A 144 -19.54 -24.03 14.27
CA ALA A 144 -20.67 -24.91 13.94
C ALA A 144 -21.42 -25.43 15.18
N SER A 145 -20.73 -25.60 16.31
CA SER A 145 -21.34 -26.01 17.58
C SER A 145 -22.29 -24.98 18.21
N ARG A 146 -22.27 -23.74 17.73
CA ARG A 146 -23.04 -22.59 18.24
C ARG A 146 -23.93 -21.95 17.17
N ALA A 147 -24.00 -22.52 15.97
CA ALA A 147 -24.72 -21.94 14.83
C ALA A 147 -26.23 -21.83 15.10
N ASP A 148 -26.84 -22.89 15.62
CA ASP A 148 -28.28 -22.90 15.95
C ASP A 148 -28.64 -21.87 17.02
N GLU A 149 -27.79 -21.72 18.04
CA GLU A 149 -27.93 -20.71 19.09
C GLU A 149 -27.86 -19.31 18.49
N ALA A 150 -26.86 -19.02 17.66
CA ALA A 150 -26.71 -17.74 16.98
C ALA A 150 -27.92 -17.40 16.08
N MET A 151 -28.45 -18.37 15.33
CA MET A 151 -29.66 -18.19 14.53
C MET A 151 -30.88 -17.89 15.40
N SER A 152 -31.06 -18.62 16.51
CA SER A 152 -32.16 -18.36 17.46
C SER A 152 -32.07 -16.96 18.08
N VAL A 153 -30.86 -16.50 18.41
CA VAL A 153 -30.61 -15.17 18.98
C VAL A 153 -30.93 -14.09 17.95
N LEU A 154 -30.65 -14.33 16.67
CA LEU A 154 -31.01 -13.45 15.56
C LEU A 154 -32.50 -13.52 15.17
N GLY A 155 -33.25 -14.48 15.71
CA GLY A 155 -34.66 -14.69 15.37
C GLY A 155 -34.85 -15.21 13.95
N ARG A 156 -33.93 -16.07 13.48
CA ARG A 156 -33.93 -16.67 12.15
C ARG A 156 -33.85 -18.18 12.20
#